data_AF-A0A6J2TAE8-F1
#
_entry.id   AF-A0A6J2TAE8-F1
#
_cell.length_a   1.000
_cell.length_b   1.000
_cell.length_c   1.000
_cell.angle_alpha   90.00
_cell.angle_beta   90.00
_cell.angle_gamma   90.00
#
_symmetry.space_group_name_H-M   'P 1'
#
loop_
_entity.id
_entity.type
_entity.pdbx_description
1 polymer ?
#
loop_
_entity_poly.entity_id
_entity_poly.type
_entity_poly.pdbx_seq_one_letter_code
_entity_poly.pdbx_strand_id
1 'polypeptide(L)'
;MHKIFTWLLCLALFGGFLCSARLVRIRRIRRLVGGSERDAQITDYRVSPLDEEGVFKYAFKTSNGIDVQAAGTALETIGIFKYTSPEGIPIETRYIADELGFHVVGRHLPQPPPIPDYILRAQEYIRTHTEDGKLRPNVL
;
A
#
# COMPACT_ATOMS: atom_id res chain seq x y z
N MET A 1 66.60 34.13 -20.23
CA MET A 1 65.26 33.62 -20.65
C MET A 1 64.87 32.38 -19.85
N HIS A 2 64.86 32.49 -18.52
CA HIS A 2 64.75 31.34 -17.59
C HIS A 2 63.51 31.42 -16.68
N LYS A 3 62.65 32.43 -16.86
CA LYS A 3 61.54 32.78 -15.96
C LYS A 3 60.13 32.53 -16.53
N ILE A 4 60.02 32.15 -17.80
CA ILE A 4 58.73 31.80 -18.45
C ILE A 4 58.44 30.30 -18.29
N PHE A 5 59.48 29.46 -18.30
CA PHE A 5 59.36 28.01 -18.10
C PHE A 5 58.99 27.62 -16.65
N THR A 6 59.27 28.50 -15.69
CA THR A 6 58.92 28.33 -14.26
C THR A 6 57.44 28.64 -13.98
N TRP A 7 56.74 29.31 -14.90
CA TRP A 7 55.29 29.56 -14.81
C TRP A 7 54.46 28.38 -15.34
N LEU A 8 55.02 27.59 -16.26
CA LEU A 8 54.46 26.31 -16.68
C LEU A 8 54.68 25.18 -15.66
N LEU A 9 55.56 25.40 -14.68
CA LEU A 9 55.84 24.47 -13.57
C LEU A 9 54.85 24.62 -12.39
N CYS A 10 53.90 25.57 -12.41
CA CYS A 10 53.00 25.81 -11.27
C CYS A 10 51.52 25.44 -11.49
N LEU A 11 51.09 25.14 -12.73
CA LEU A 11 49.72 24.66 -13.00
C LEU A 11 49.62 23.12 -12.95
N ALA A 12 50.64 22.44 -12.44
CA ALA A 12 50.64 21.03 -12.08
C ALA A 12 50.32 20.81 -10.58
N LEU A 13 49.86 21.83 -9.84
CA LEU A 13 49.60 21.77 -8.39
C LEU A 13 48.19 22.21 -7.95
N PHE A 14 47.19 22.22 -8.85
CA PHE A 14 45.78 22.48 -8.50
C PHE A 14 44.79 21.52 -9.16
N GLY A 15 45.23 20.31 -9.52
CA GLY A 15 44.35 19.22 -10.00
C GLY A 15 43.89 18.25 -8.90
N GLY A 16 44.29 18.48 -7.65
CA GLY A 16 44.00 17.61 -6.52
C GLY A 16 42.86 18.13 -5.65
N PHE A 17 41.62 18.12 -6.12
CA PHE A 17 40.43 18.03 -5.26
C PHE A 17 39.14 17.85 -6.08
N LEU A 18 38.92 16.67 -6.63
CA LEU A 18 37.56 16.20 -6.93
C LEU A 18 37.30 14.84 -6.28
N CYS A 19 37.75 14.72 -5.03
CA CYS A 19 37.00 14.00 -4.02
C CYS A 19 36.02 15.00 -3.39
N SER A 20 34.79 15.07 -3.92
CA SER A 20 33.67 15.54 -3.12
C SER A 20 32.38 14.94 -3.63
N ALA A 21 32.05 13.78 -3.06
CA ALA A 21 30.67 13.37 -2.87
C ALA A 21 29.94 14.44 -2.04
N ARG A 22 29.23 15.35 -2.71
CA ARG A 22 28.18 16.25 -2.17
C ARG A 22 27.60 16.97 -3.39
N LEU A 23 26.32 16.90 -3.75
CA LEU A 23 25.12 16.67 -2.97
C LEU A 23 24.18 15.76 -3.75
N VAL A 24 23.66 14.72 -3.09
CA VAL A 24 22.31 14.23 -3.35
C VAL A 24 21.36 15.39 -3.01
N ARG A 25 21.13 16.29 -3.97
CA ARG A 25 20.08 17.30 -3.85
C ARG A 25 18.76 16.62 -4.24
N ILE A 26 18.23 15.79 -3.34
CA ILE A 26 16.78 15.50 -3.32
C ILE A 26 16.10 16.81 -2.94
N ARG A 27 15.88 17.69 -3.93
CA ARG A 27 15.00 18.85 -3.80
C ARG A 27 14.06 18.89 -4.99
N ARG A 28 13.05 18.01 -4.94
CA ARG A 28 11.63 18.44 -4.96
C ARG A 28 10.75 17.21 -4.80
N ILE A 29 10.26 16.97 -3.59
CA ILE A 29 8.87 16.51 -3.47
C ILE A 29 8.04 17.78 -3.75
N ARG A 30 7.90 18.15 -5.02
CA ARG A 30 6.72 18.91 -5.41
C ARG A 30 5.63 17.85 -5.45
N ARG A 31 4.87 17.74 -4.36
CA ARG A 31 3.50 17.23 -4.43
C ARG A 31 2.83 18.13 -5.47
N LEU A 32 2.78 17.66 -6.71
CA LEU A 32 1.78 18.14 -7.65
C LEU A 32 0.48 17.64 -7.03
N VAL A 33 -0.13 18.44 -6.15
CA VAL A 33 -1.59 18.48 -6.16
C VAL A 33 -1.88 18.84 -7.60
N GLY A 34 -2.32 17.84 -8.37
CA GLY A 34 -2.51 17.91 -9.81
C GLY A 34 -3.53 19.00 -10.16
N GLY A 35 -3.96 19.06 -11.41
CA GLY A 35 -5.07 19.91 -11.82
C GLY A 35 -6.32 19.74 -10.95
N SER A 36 -7.38 20.50 -11.22
CA SER A 36 -8.63 20.31 -10.49
C SER A 36 -8.99 18.82 -10.44
N GLU A 37 -9.54 18.28 -9.34
CA GLU A 37 -9.84 16.84 -9.20
C GLU A 37 -10.57 16.24 -10.41
N ARG A 38 -11.35 17.09 -11.11
CA ARG A 38 -12.07 16.77 -12.35
C ARG A 38 -11.18 16.48 -13.55
N ASP A 39 -9.95 16.97 -13.55
CA ASP A 39 -8.97 16.84 -14.63
C ASP A 39 -7.92 15.75 -14.33
N ALA A 40 -8.17 14.87 -13.36
CA ALA A 40 -7.24 13.80 -12.99
C ALA A 40 -6.97 12.86 -14.18
N GLN A 41 -5.70 12.53 -14.40
CA GLN A 41 -5.25 11.69 -15.53
C GLN A 41 -4.67 10.37 -15.03
N ILE A 42 -4.89 9.30 -15.79
CA ILE A 42 -4.22 8.02 -15.54
C ILE A 42 -2.74 8.17 -15.85
N THR A 43 -1.89 7.95 -14.85
CA THR A 43 -0.43 8.08 -14.93
C THR A 43 0.26 6.73 -15.13
N ASP A 44 -0.27 5.68 -14.51
CA ASP A 44 0.19 4.30 -14.69
C ASP A 44 -1.02 3.44 -15.05
N TYR A 45 -0.88 2.57 -16.04
CA TYR A 45 -1.90 1.61 -16.43
C TYR A 45 -1.20 0.32 -16.84
N ARG A 46 -1.52 -0.77 -16.14
CA ARG A 46 -0.97 -2.09 -16.36
C ARG A 46 -2.11 -3.08 -16.40
N VAL A 47 -2.17 -3.86 -17.47
CA VAL A 47 -3.10 -4.99 -17.61
C VAL A 47 -2.29 -6.18 -18.07
N SER A 48 -2.52 -7.33 -17.45
CA SER A 48 -1.99 -8.60 -17.94
C SER A 48 -2.95 -9.18 -18.96
N PRO A 49 -2.46 -9.79 -20.05
CA PRO A 49 -3.30 -10.60 -20.91
C PRO A 49 -3.94 -11.73 -20.09
N LEU A 50 -5.15 -12.14 -20.47
CA LEU A 50 -5.80 -13.30 -19.87
C LEU A 50 -4.98 -14.56 -20.20
N ASP A 51 -4.78 -15.43 -19.22
CA ASP A 51 -4.23 -16.76 -19.44
C ASP A 51 -5.33 -17.76 -19.86
N GLU A 52 -4.93 -19.00 -20.15
CA GLU A 52 -5.85 -20.06 -20.58
C GLU A 52 -6.85 -20.42 -19.48
N GLU A 53 -6.49 -20.15 -18.23
CA GLU A 53 -7.28 -20.34 -17.01
C GLU A 53 -8.25 -19.16 -16.73
N GLY A 54 -8.19 -18.08 -17.51
CA GLY A 54 -9.05 -16.91 -17.37
C GLY A 54 -8.71 -16.00 -16.19
N VAL A 55 -7.48 -16.06 -15.68
CA VAL A 55 -6.95 -15.15 -14.69
C VAL A 55 -6.72 -13.79 -15.33
N PHE A 56 -7.22 -12.74 -14.67
CA PHE A 56 -6.97 -11.37 -15.07
C PHE A 56 -6.21 -10.64 -13.97
N LYS A 57 -5.39 -9.66 -14.36
CA LYS A 57 -4.70 -8.75 -13.44
C LYS A 57 -4.68 -7.36 -14.06
N TYR A 58 -5.09 -6.36 -13.29
CA TYR A 58 -4.95 -4.98 -13.71
C TYR A 58 -4.56 -4.09 -12.54
N ALA A 59 -3.87 -3.01 -12.86
CA ALA A 59 -3.47 -1.97 -11.93
C ALA A 59 -3.46 -0.64 -12.65
N PHE A 60 -4.00 0.40 -12.02
CA PHE A 60 -3.88 1.75 -12.55
C PHE A 60 -3.70 2.78 -11.43
N LYS A 61 -3.06 3.89 -11.78
CA LYS A 61 -2.83 5.02 -10.89
C LYS A 61 -3.23 6.30 -11.57
N THR A 62 -3.81 7.21 -10.82
CA THR A 62 -4.21 8.53 -11.31
C THR A 62 -3.34 9.63 -10.70
N SER A 63 -3.29 10.78 -11.36
CA SER A 63 -2.50 11.94 -10.94
C SER A 63 -2.95 12.56 -9.62
N ASN A 64 -4.22 12.35 -9.21
CA ASN A 64 -4.75 12.77 -7.91
C ASN A 64 -4.51 11.74 -6.79
N GLY A 65 -3.75 10.68 -7.05
CA GLY A 65 -3.32 9.72 -6.03
C GLY A 65 -4.31 8.59 -5.75
N ILE A 66 -5.20 8.28 -6.69
CA ILE A 66 -5.97 7.02 -6.67
C ILE A 66 -5.03 5.91 -7.18
N ASP A 67 -4.97 4.80 -6.44
CA ASP A 67 -4.23 3.59 -6.79
C ASP A 67 -5.17 2.40 -6.66
N VAL A 68 -5.41 1.71 -7.77
CA VAL A 68 -6.32 0.58 -7.85
C VAL A 68 -5.57 -0.61 -8.42
N GLN A 69 -5.70 -1.76 -7.78
CA GLN A 69 -5.10 -3.00 -8.22
C GLN A 69 -6.07 -4.13 -7.96
N ALA A 70 -6.32 -4.97 -8.95
CA ALA A 70 -7.15 -6.16 -8.79
C ALA A 70 -6.59 -7.32 -9.60
N ALA A 71 -6.81 -8.51 -9.07
CA ALA A 71 -6.46 -9.77 -9.71
C ALA A 71 -7.51 -10.79 -9.35
N GLY A 72 -7.85 -11.67 -10.27
CA GLY A 72 -8.88 -12.65 -10.04
C GLY A 72 -8.96 -13.70 -11.11
N THR A 73 -9.82 -14.68 -10.85
CA THR A 73 -10.24 -15.74 -11.77
C THR A 73 -11.74 -15.61 -11.98
N ALA A 74 -12.35 -16.58 -12.66
CA ALA A 74 -13.80 -16.66 -12.80
C ALA A 74 -14.56 -16.88 -11.46
N LEU A 75 -13.88 -17.41 -10.43
CA LEU A 75 -14.52 -17.78 -9.15
C LEU A 75 -14.25 -16.76 -8.04
N GLU A 76 -13.08 -16.16 -8.03
CA GLU A 76 -12.65 -15.26 -6.96
C GLU A 76 -11.91 -14.06 -7.54
N THR A 77 -12.21 -12.86 -7.06
CA THR A 77 -11.47 -11.64 -7.38
C THR A 77 -11.05 -10.92 -6.11
N ILE A 78 -9.76 -10.64 -6.00
CA ILE A 78 -9.20 -9.82 -4.93
C ILE A 78 -8.78 -8.46 -5.45
N GLY A 79 -8.88 -7.44 -4.62
CA GLY A 79 -8.42 -6.12 -5.01
C GLY A 79 -8.17 -5.16 -3.86
N ILE A 80 -7.47 -4.10 -4.20
CA ILE A 80 -7.08 -3.02 -3.31
C ILE A 80 -7.42 -1.70 -3.99
N PHE A 81 -8.12 -0.84 -3.27
CA PHE A 81 -8.46 0.52 -3.67
C PHE A 81 -7.88 1.50 -2.66
N LYS A 82 -7.09 2.46 -3.13
CA LYS A 82 -6.51 3.51 -2.29
C LYS A 82 -6.81 4.87 -2.88
N TYR A 83 -7.16 5.81 -2.02
CA TYR A 83 -7.31 7.22 -2.39
C TYR A 83 -7.02 8.12 -1.19
N THR A 84 -6.83 9.40 -1.45
CA THR A 84 -6.70 10.41 -0.40
C THR A 84 -8.05 11.11 -0.24
N SER A 85 -8.60 11.14 0.97
CA SER A 85 -9.85 11.87 1.23
C SER A 85 -9.66 13.38 1.06
N PRO A 86 -10.74 14.17 0.91
CA PRO A 86 -10.66 15.63 0.88
C PRO A 86 -9.95 16.22 2.12
N GLU A 87 -10.02 15.53 3.25
CA GLU A 87 -9.35 15.87 4.51
C GLU A 87 -7.84 15.53 4.52
N GLY A 88 -7.31 15.00 3.42
CA GLY A 88 -5.90 14.60 3.29
C GLY A 88 -5.56 13.25 3.95
N ILE A 89 -6.57 12.49 4.37
CA ILE A 89 -6.37 11.20 5.05
C ILE A 89 -6.27 10.09 3.99
N PRO A 90 -5.20 9.28 3.98
CA PRO A 90 -5.11 8.13 3.08
C PRO A 90 -6.09 7.04 3.52
N ILE A 91 -6.99 6.69 2.60
CA ILE A 91 -7.97 5.62 2.76
C ILE A 91 -7.53 4.43 1.91
N GLU A 92 -7.56 3.26 2.53
CA GLU A 92 -7.28 1.98 1.90
C GLU A 92 -8.45 1.03 2.16
N THR A 93 -8.89 0.39 1.09
CA THR A 93 -9.93 -0.63 1.07
C THR A 93 -9.37 -1.87 0.41
N ARG A 94 -9.50 -3.02 1.07
CA ARG A 94 -9.18 -4.33 0.49
C ARG A 94 -10.45 -5.14 0.37
N TYR A 95 -10.60 -5.90 -0.71
CA TYR A 95 -11.78 -6.73 -0.89
C TYR A 95 -11.45 -8.09 -1.50
N ILE A 96 -12.34 -9.04 -1.24
CA ILE A 96 -12.40 -10.37 -1.82
C ILE A 96 -13.85 -10.54 -2.29
N ALA A 97 -14.02 -10.83 -3.57
CA ALA A 97 -15.30 -11.14 -4.18
C ALA A 97 -15.29 -12.62 -4.55
N ASP A 98 -16.08 -13.43 -3.85
CA ASP A 98 -16.17 -14.88 -4.01
C ASP A 98 -17.64 -15.32 -4.07
N GLU A 99 -17.88 -16.64 -4.01
CA GLU A 99 -19.22 -17.23 -4.03
C GLU A 99 -20.09 -16.84 -2.82
N LEU A 100 -19.47 -16.48 -1.69
CA LEU A 100 -20.16 -16.04 -0.47
C LEU A 100 -20.47 -14.53 -0.49
N GLY A 101 -19.97 -13.82 -1.50
CA GLY A 101 -20.32 -12.44 -1.82
C GLY A 101 -19.11 -11.50 -1.81
N PHE A 102 -19.35 -10.25 -1.40
CA PHE A 102 -18.33 -9.21 -1.37
C PHE A 102 -17.83 -8.94 0.05
N HIS A 103 -16.65 -9.44 0.35
CA HIS A 103 -15.97 -9.26 1.64
C HIS A 103 -15.03 -8.08 1.55
N VAL A 104 -15.24 -7.05 2.38
CA VAL A 104 -14.46 -5.81 2.34
C VAL A 104 -13.91 -5.44 3.71
N VAL A 105 -12.67 -4.97 3.73
CA VAL A 105 -11.96 -4.54 4.93
C VAL A 105 -11.34 -3.17 4.71
N GLY A 106 -11.57 -2.25 5.64
CA GLY A 106 -11.05 -0.90 5.59
C GLY A 106 -11.34 -0.14 6.88
N ARG A 107 -10.41 0.72 7.31
CA ARG A 107 -10.54 1.50 8.57
C ARG A 107 -11.71 2.47 8.62
N HIS A 108 -12.22 2.84 7.45
CA HIS A 108 -13.27 3.83 7.25
C HIS A 108 -14.66 3.17 7.11
N LEU A 109 -14.70 1.84 7.08
CA LEU A 109 -15.94 1.08 6.96
C LEU A 109 -16.60 0.96 8.33
N PRO A 110 -17.94 0.87 8.38
CA PRO A 110 -18.66 0.58 9.61
C PRO A 110 -18.13 -0.71 10.24
N GLN A 111 -17.71 -0.63 11.50
CA GLN A 111 -17.36 -1.82 12.26
C GLN A 111 -18.63 -2.39 12.89
N PRO A 112 -18.84 -3.72 12.86
CA PRO A 112 -19.94 -4.33 13.57
C PRO A 112 -19.79 -4.04 15.08
N PRO A 113 -20.91 -3.97 15.82
CA PRO A 113 -20.86 -3.81 17.26
C PRO A 113 -20.06 -4.98 17.89
N PRO A 114 -19.39 -4.76 19.03
CA PRO A 114 -18.66 -5.82 19.72
C PRO A 114 -19.61 -6.97 20.09
N ILE A 115 -19.07 -8.20 20.09
CA ILE A 115 -19.82 -9.39 20.49
C ILE A 115 -20.32 -9.20 21.93
N PRO A 116 -21.63 -9.41 22.21
CA PRO A 116 -22.16 -9.24 23.56
C PRO A 116 -21.52 -10.20 24.59
N ASP A 117 -21.26 -9.72 25.81
CA ASP A 117 -20.60 -10.48 26.88
C ASP A 117 -21.28 -11.82 27.21
N TYR A 118 -22.61 -11.89 27.08
CA TYR A 118 -23.34 -13.12 27.41
C TYR A 118 -23.03 -14.26 26.41
N ILE A 119 -22.67 -13.95 25.16
CA ILE A 119 -22.24 -14.95 24.18
C ILE A 119 -20.90 -15.53 24.61
N LEU A 120 -19.96 -14.68 25.05
CA LEU A 120 -18.66 -15.12 25.55
C LEU A 120 -18.82 -15.99 26.80
N ARG A 121 -19.69 -15.59 27.74
CA ARG A 121 -20.03 -16.41 28.91
C ARG A 121 -20.67 -17.73 28.52
N ALA A 122 -21.56 -17.73 27.53
CA ALA A 122 -22.20 -18.95 27.05
C ALA A 122 -21.20 -19.90 26.38
N GLN A 123 -20.29 -19.38 25.55
CA GLN A 123 -19.21 -20.17 24.95
C GLN A 123 -18.28 -20.76 26.02
N GLU A 124 -17.93 -19.97 27.03
CA GLU A 124 -17.12 -20.44 28.15
C GLU A 124 -17.84 -21.51 28.96
N TYR A 125 -19.15 -21.35 29.20
CA TYR A 125 -19.98 -22.36 29.84
C TYR A 125 -19.99 -23.67 29.03
N ILE A 126 -20.24 -23.61 27.72
CA ILE A 126 -20.22 -24.78 26.81
C ILE A 126 -18.83 -25.44 26.78
N ARG A 127 -17.76 -24.65 26.83
CA ARG A 127 -16.38 -25.16 26.85
C ARG A 127 -16.06 -25.88 28.16
N THR A 128 -16.57 -25.38 29.28
CA THR A 128 -16.26 -25.87 30.63
C THR A 128 -17.22 -26.95 31.11
N HIS A 129 -18.45 -27.01 30.58
CA HIS A 129 -19.50 -27.91 31.03
C HIS A 129 -19.87 -28.97 29.98
N THR A 130 -20.29 -30.13 30.44
CA THR A 130 -20.90 -31.21 29.65
C THR A 130 -22.39 -30.91 29.41
N GLU A 131 -23.05 -31.70 28.57
CA GLU A 131 -24.49 -31.53 28.27
C GLU A 131 -25.38 -31.65 29.51
N ASP A 132 -24.95 -32.41 30.52
CA ASP A 132 -25.60 -32.53 31.83
C ASP A 132 -25.25 -31.39 32.81
N GLY A 133 -24.56 -30.35 32.35
CA GLY A 133 -24.24 -29.15 33.15
C GLY A 133 -23.17 -29.39 34.22
N LYS A 134 -22.39 -30.47 34.12
CA LYS A 134 -21.24 -30.71 35.01
C LYS A 134 -19.96 -30.16 34.40
N LEU A 135 -19.00 -29.77 35.23
CA LEU A 135 -17.69 -29.39 34.74
C LEU A 135 -17.01 -30.59 34.07
N ARG A 136 -16.38 -30.33 32.92
CA ARG A 136 -15.58 -31.31 32.20
C ARG A 136 -14.33 -31.65 33.01
N PRO A 137 -13.93 -32.92 33.06
CA PRO A 137 -12.86 -33.39 33.96
C PRO A 137 -11.45 -32.85 33.64
N ASN A 138 -11.25 -32.22 32.48
CA ASN A 138 -9.93 -31.82 31.97
C ASN A 138 -9.78 -30.30 31.88
N VAL A 139 -10.65 -29.53 32.53
CA VAL A 139 -10.57 -28.07 32.54
C VAL A 139 -9.84 -27.65 33.81
N LEU A 140 -8.53 -27.42 33.67
CA LEU A 140 -7.66 -26.80 34.67
C LEU A 140 -7.41 -25.33 34.29
#